data_AF-A0A7X5IE30-F1
#
_entry.id   AF-A0A7X5IE30-F1
#
_cell.length_a   1.000
_cell.length_b   1.000
_cell.length_c   1.000
_cell.angle_alpha   90.00
_cell.angle_beta   90.00
_cell.angle_gamma   90.00
#
_symmetry.space_group_name_H-M   'P 1'
#
loop_
_entity.id
_entity.type
_entity.pdbx_description
1 polymer ?
#
loop_
_entity_poly.entity_id
_entity_poly.type
_entity_poly.pdbx_seq_one_letter_code
_entity_poly.pdbx_strand_id
1 'polypeptide(L)'
;MFDFFRKKNNGGRDEGKGGPDGTSRSSVGEGSTPDPSDKTTRDVLAEFTAAPLPDAVDGLLFRVSMADAASPASGFEAYAARLLSDADAPSLRAIAVEHPVELRRLNTTNLFWSVFDDSTISAGARGTILRIESVLDRLAMISMIMEDDNGAVPANAFTEGQCSEADWRVLRSIANDAGHYLGAADHDNKLDTQYGTTGIRGGNWDLSTRFAAACEEMVLPFRLEYRFVCDSGTGTIVADVSMPAPDVFPKSRFDEAAGQWVDVSAQRANAAAAYGLRLAALIASAAFGSSVGITRVIVNGKEGSIAGATIMSLEFARIPFTMGTMAAIRDGRFSAPETECDPAALFDMLHLQNSAFNLADDGSLQPVEPLEVELAVVRTPVAEDDRELSPELRDLLHADTVRELDVMSEQDADLAARYRAIMDEKDDSLLLAVAQLEDIVAETSKATEEEEAARALRESGVTVKPLYCENVFARYLTSVVESDPAVRYQRMSDIG
;
A
#
# COMPACT_ATOMS: atom_id res chain seq x y z
N MET A 1 10.09 4.44 -1.20
CA MET A 1 9.12 3.81 -2.13
C MET A 1 9.76 3.85 -3.52
N PHE A 2 10.26 2.72 -4.03
CA PHE A 2 10.96 2.69 -5.32
C PHE A 2 9.94 2.77 -6.46
N ASP A 3 10.09 3.77 -7.32
CA ASP A 3 9.17 4.07 -8.42
C ASP A 3 9.46 3.15 -9.62
N PHE A 4 8.71 2.05 -9.75
CA PHE A 4 8.95 0.98 -10.73
C PHE A 4 8.36 1.24 -12.13
N PHE A 5 7.78 2.41 -12.41
CA PHE A 5 7.02 2.63 -13.65
C PHE A 5 7.88 3.05 -14.85
N ARG A 6 8.51 2.07 -15.52
CA ARG A 6 9.02 2.27 -16.89
C ARG A 6 7.94 1.95 -17.92
N LYS A 7 7.41 3.01 -18.55
CA LYS A 7 6.54 2.99 -19.72
C LYS A 7 7.27 2.33 -20.90
N LYS A 8 6.86 1.13 -21.30
CA LYS A 8 7.43 0.45 -22.48
C LYS A 8 6.77 1.02 -23.75
N ASN A 9 7.39 2.04 -24.34
CA ASN A 9 7.10 2.46 -25.72
C ASN A 9 7.61 1.39 -26.68
N ASN A 10 6.71 0.57 -27.24
CA ASN A 10 7.03 -0.27 -28.39
C ASN A 10 6.87 0.54 -29.67
N GLY A 11 7.95 1.19 -30.10
CA GLY A 11 8.13 1.67 -31.46
C GLY A 11 9.15 0.78 -32.17
N GLY A 12 8.74 0.10 -33.24
CA GLY A 12 9.67 -0.66 -34.09
C GLY A 12 9.00 -1.47 -35.18
N ARG A 13 8.82 -0.83 -36.35
CA ARG A 13 8.99 -1.32 -37.73
C ARG A 13 8.66 -2.79 -38.04
N ASP A 14 7.70 -2.97 -38.94
CA ASP A 14 7.82 -3.97 -40.00
C ASP A 14 7.36 -3.41 -41.35
N GLU A 15 8.21 -3.57 -42.36
CA GLU A 15 8.01 -3.10 -43.73
C GLU A 15 7.26 -4.16 -44.56
N GLY A 16 6.17 -3.73 -45.21
CA GLY A 16 5.84 -4.05 -46.60
C GLY A 16 5.43 -5.48 -46.98
N LYS A 17 4.14 -5.65 -47.32
CA LYS A 17 3.70 -6.24 -48.60
C LYS A 17 2.24 -5.87 -48.91
N GLY A 18 2.00 -5.44 -50.15
CA GLY A 18 0.79 -4.76 -50.64
C GLY A 18 -0.47 -5.61 -50.84
N GLY A 19 -1.60 -4.91 -51.01
CA GLY A 19 -3.00 -5.39 -51.03
C GLY A 19 -3.46 -6.20 -52.26
N PRO A 20 -4.76 -6.16 -52.67
CA PRO A 20 -5.65 -4.99 -52.64
C PRO A 20 -7.08 -5.20 -52.07
N ASP A 21 -7.68 -4.06 -51.73
CA ASP A 21 -9.09 -3.65 -51.78
C ASP A 21 -10.23 -4.70 -51.77
N GLY A 22 -11.04 -4.59 -50.71
CA GLY A 22 -12.40 -5.11 -50.63
C GLY A 22 -13.26 -4.19 -49.77
N THR A 23 -13.77 -3.13 -50.37
CA THR A 23 -14.73 -2.18 -49.79
C THR A 23 -15.93 -2.86 -49.15
N SER A 24 -16.24 -2.50 -47.92
CA SER A 24 -17.62 -2.45 -47.39
C SER A 24 -17.72 -1.30 -46.39
N ARG A 25 -18.14 -0.15 -46.90
CA ARG A 25 -18.59 0.99 -46.10
C ARG A 25 -19.86 0.55 -45.36
N SER A 26 -19.80 0.50 -44.03
CA SER A 26 -20.99 0.71 -43.19
C SER A 26 -20.90 2.09 -42.56
N SER A 27 -21.94 2.86 -42.80
CA SER A 27 -22.21 4.23 -42.39
C SER A 27 -21.91 4.50 -40.91
N VAL A 28 -21.17 5.59 -40.69
CA VAL A 28 -21.13 6.32 -39.42
C VAL A 28 -22.55 6.84 -39.16
N GLY A 29 -23.23 6.25 -38.18
CA GLY A 29 -24.44 6.77 -37.59
C GLY A 29 -24.08 7.73 -36.46
N GLU A 30 -24.78 8.86 -36.41
CA GLU A 30 -24.66 9.91 -35.42
C GLU A 30 -24.83 9.39 -33.98
N GLY A 31 -24.18 10.08 -33.05
CA GLY A 31 -24.07 9.73 -31.64
C GLY A 31 -25.40 9.33 -31.00
N SER A 32 -25.49 8.05 -30.70
CA SER A 32 -26.41 7.54 -29.69
C SER A 32 -25.57 7.32 -28.44
N THR A 33 -25.83 8.06 -27.37
CA THR A 33 -25.40 7.65 -26.03
C THR A 33 -25.88 6.21 -25.83
N PRO A 34 -25.02 5.27 -25.39
CA PRO A 34 -25.46 3.90 -25.11
C PRO A 34 -26.69 3.95 -24.20
N ASP A 35 -27.67 3.10 -24.50
CA ASP A 35 -28.80 2.89 -23.59
C ASP A 35 -28.20 2.52 -22.21
N PRO A 36 -28.63 3.12 -21.08
CA PRO A 36 -28.10 2.78 -19.75
C PRO A 36 -28.09 1.26 -19.46
N SER A 37 -28.93 0.51 -20.17
CA SER A 37 -29.03 -0.95 -20.12
C SER A 37 -27.89 -1.74 -20.77
N ASP A 38 -27.00 -1.11 -21.56
CA ASP A 38 -25.89 -1.75 -22.28
C ASP A 38 -24.51 -1.62 -21.59
N LYS A 39 -24.42 -0.87 -20.48
CA LYS A 39 -23.14 -0.69 -19.76
C LYS A 39 -22.66 -1.99 -19.13
N THR A 40 -21.36 -2.27 -19.24
CA THR A 40 -20.72 -3.34 -18.48
C THR A 40 -20.27 -2.85 -17.10
N THR A 41 -20.00 -3.77 -16.17
CA THR A 41 -19.37 -3.42 -14.88
C THR A 41 -18.03 -2.70 -15.07
N ARG A 42 -17.25 -3.06 -16.09
CA ARG A 42 -16.00 -2.38 -16.45
C ARG A 42 -16.21 -0.94 -16.92
N ASP A 43 -17.28 -0.68 -17.67
CA ASP A 43 -17.62 0.67 -18.13
C ASP A 43 -17.98 1.56 -16.93
N VAL A 44 -18.78 1.04 -15.98
CA VAL A 44 -19.12 1.74 -14.74
C VAL A 44 -17.85 2.07 -13.94
N LEU A 45 -16.92 1.11 -13.82
CA LEU A 45 -15.66 1.32 -13.10
C LEU A 45 -14.71 2.27 -13.82
N ALA A 46 -14.71 2.29 -15.15
CA ALA A 46 -13.85 3.16 -15.95
C ALA A 46 -14.20 4.65 -15.77
N GLU A 47 -15.46 4.98 -15.47
CA GLU A 47 -15.91 6.35 -15.22
C GLU A 47 -15.12 7.03 -14.09
N PHE A 48 -14.73 6.29 -13.04
CA PHE A 48 -13.96 6.82 -11.91
C PHE A 48 -12.54 7.27 -12.26
N THR A 49 -12.01 6.83 -13.39
CA THR A 49 -10.69 7.25 -13.91
C THR A 49 -10.79 8.20 -15.11
N ALA A 50 -12.00 8.39 -15.65
CA ALA A 50 -12.24 9.21 -16.84
C ALA A 50 -12.53 10.69 -16.50
N ALA A 51 -12.86 10.99 -15.26
CA ALA A 51 -13.12 12.33 -14.73
C ALA A 51 -12.44 12.51 -13.37
N PRO A 52 -12.31 13.74 -12.84
CA PRO A 52 -11.90 13.95 -11.46
C PRO A 52 -12.75 13.09 -10.51
N LEU A 53 -12.10 12.42 -9.56
CA LEU A 53 -12.77 11.43 -8.70
C LEU A 53 -14.04 11.96 -8.01
N PRO A 54 -14.07 13.18 -7.43
CA PRO A 54 -15.29 13.72 -6.84
C PRO A 54 -16.46 13.84 -7.83
N ASP A 55 -16.18 14.19 -9.09
CA ASP A 55 -17.21 14.35 -10.12
C ASP A 55 -17.75 13.01 -10.59
N ALA A 56 -16.90 11.97 -10.67
CA ALA A 56 -17.33 10.62 -10.97
C ALA A 56 -18.22 10.03 -9.86
N VAL A 57 -17.84 10.23 -8.60
CA VAL A 57 -18.64 9.83 -7.43
C VAL A 57 -20.00 10.52 -7.45
N ASP A 58 -20.03 11.85 -7.54
CA ASP A 58 -21.28 12.62 -7.57
C ASP A 58 -22.15 12.26 -8.77
N GLY A 59 -21.52 12.04 -9.93
CA GLY A 59 -22.20 11.63 -11.15
C GLY A 59 -22.93 10.30 -10.97
N LEU A 60 -22.28 9.28 -10.38
CA LEU A 60 -22.92 8.01 -10.08
C LEU A 60 -24.07 8.17 -9.07
N LEU A 61 -23.82 8.87 -7.94
CA LEU A 61 -24.83 9.07 -6.90
C LEU A 61 -26.06 9.80 -7.46
N PHE A 62 -25.85 10.84 -8.28
CA PHE A 62 -26.91 11.57 -8.93
C PHE A 62 -27.70 10.68 -9.90
N ARG A 63 -27.01 9.92 -10.78
CA ARG A 63 -27.67 9.00 -11.72
C ARG A 63 -28.54 7.98 -11.01
N VAL A 64 -28.05 7.37 -9.93
CA VAL A 64 -28.82 6.40 -9.14
C VAL A 64 -29.99 7.07 -8.42
N SER A 65 -29.84 8.30 -7.91
CA SER A 65 -30.93 9.04 -7.26
C SER A 65 -32.07 9.42 -8.20
N MET A 66 -31.78 9.55 -9.50
CA MET A 66 -32.75 9.88 -10.54
C MET A 66 -33.38 8.64 -11.20
N ALA A 67 -32.93 7.43 -10.84
CA ALA A 67 -33.49 6.20 -11.40
C ALA A 67 -34.94 5.98 -10.97
N ASP A 68 -35.76 5.50 -11.90
CA ASP A 68 -37.18 5.20 -11.67
C ASP A 68 -37.57 3.85 -12.29
N ALA A 69 -38.85 3.48 -12.21
CA ALA A 69 -39.32 2.21 -12.74
C ALA A 69 -39.21 2.10 -14.28
N ALA A 70 -39.16 3.23 -15.00
CA ALA A 70 -39.01 3.28 -16.46
C ALA A 70 -37.54 3.28 -16.89
N SER A 71 -36.62 3.71 -16.02
CA SER A 71 -35.18 3.70 -16.23
C SER A 71 -34.46 3.37 -14.92
N PRO A 72 -34.48 2.09 -14.49
CA PRO A 72 -33.87 1.69 -13.23
C PRO A 72 -32.34 1.73 -13.32
N ALA A 73 -31.68 2.06 -12.21
CA ALA A 73 -30.25 1.86 -12.08
C ALA A 73 -29.93 0.37 -12.12
N SER A 74 -28.79 0.00 -12.69
CA SER A 74 -28.33 -1.39 -12.62
C SER A 74 -28.04 -1.80 -11.16
N GLY A 75 -28.17 -3.09 -10.84
CA GLY A 75 -27.91 -3.56 -9.48
C GLY A 75 -26.47 -3.33 -9.02
N PHE A 76 -25.51 -3.34 -9.95
CA PHE A 76 -24.12 -2.96 -9.68
C PHE A 76 -23.97 -1.47 -9.35
N GLU A 77 -24.57 -0.57 -10.14
CA GLU A 77 -24.52 0.88 -9.87
C GLU A 77 -25.24 1.26 -8.57
N ALA A 78 -26.40 0.64 -8.30
CA ALA A 78 -27.14 0.87 -7.07
C ALA A 78 -26.36 0.40 -5.84
N TYR A 79 -25.68 -0.75 -5.92
CA TYR A 79 -24.79 -1.24 -4.86
C TYR A 79 -23.57 -0.33 -4.67
N ALA A 80 -22.93 0.09 -5.76
CA ALA A 80 -21.82 1.03 -5.70
C ALA A 80 -22.21 2.37 -5.06
N ALA A 81 -23.35 2.94 -5.43
CA ALA A 81 -23.87 4.17 -4.82
C ALA A 81 -24.16 4.01 -3.33
N ARG A 82 -24.67 2.85 -2.90
CA ARG A 82 -24.85 2.52 -1.48
C ARG A 82 -23.51 2.51 -0.73
N LEU A 83 -22.52 1.75 -1.21
CA LEU A 83 -21.22 1.66 -0.56
C LEU A 83 -20.50 3.01 -0.50
N LEU A 84 -20.55 3.81 -1.57
CA LEU A 84 -19.96 5.14 -1.60
C LEU A 84 -20.66 6.11 -0.64
N SER A 85 -22.00 6.06 -0.55
CA SER A 85 -22.74 6.83 0.45
C SER A 85 -22.37 6.40 1.87
N ASP A 86 -22.17 5.11 2.10
CA ASP A 86 -21.79 4.54 3.39
C ASP A 86 -20.34 4.91 3.79
N ALA A 87 -19.48 5.13 2.81
CA ALA A 87 -18.09 5.58 2.97
C ALA A 87 -17.95 7.09 3.18
N ASP A 88 -19.06 7.84 3.19
CA ASP A 88 -19.11 9.31 3.20
C ASP A 88 -18.43 9.95 1.97
N ALA A 89 -18.56 9.31 0.80
CA ALA A 89 -17.94 9.81 -0.43
C ALA A 89 -18.35 11.24 -0.85
N PRO A 90 -19.55 11.78 -0.53
CA PRO A 90 -19.88 13.18 -0.83
C PRO A 90 -18.96 14.21 -0.16
N SER A 91 -18.29 13.87 0.96
CA SER A 91 -17.33 14.78 1.60
C SER A 91 -15.99 14.86 0.86
N LEU A 92 -15.73 13.95 -0.09
CA LEU A 92 -14.50 13.91 -0.88
C LEU A 92 -14.25 15.22 -1.65
N ARG A 93 -15.30 15.89 -2.15
CA ARG A 93 -15.12 17.15 -2.89
C ARG A 93 -14.46 18.23 -2.03
N ALA A 94 -14.84 18.35 -0.75
CA ALA A 94 -14.23 19.34 0.14
C ALA A 94 -12.74 19.05 0.34
N ILE A 95 -12.37 17.77 0.48
CA ILE A 95 -10.97 17.34 0.60
C ILE A 95 -10.20 17.64 -0.69
N ALA A 96 -10.77 17.30 -1.85
CA ALA A 96 -10.12 17.44 -3.15
C ALA A 96 -9.93 18.91 -3.61
N VAL A 97 -10.64 19.86 -3.00
CA VAL A 97 -10.43 21.30 -3.22
C VAL A 97 -9.15 21.78 -2.55
N GLU A 98 -8.83 21.25 -1.37
CA GLU A 98 -7.67 21.66 -0.57
C GLU A 98 -6.43 20.84 -0.92
N HIS A 99 -6.61 19.57 -1.30
CA HIS A 99 -5.53 18.62 -1.53
C HIS A 99 -5.71 17.89 -2.86
N PRO A 100 -4.69 17.83 -3.73
CA PRO A 100 -4.75 17.02 -4.94
C PRO A 100 -4.97 15.54 -4.61
N VAL A 101 -6.05 14.97 -5.13
CA VAL A 101 -6.35 13.53 -5.06
C VAL A 101 -6.54 13.00 -6.48
N GLU A 102 -5.63 12.14 -6.92
CA GLU A 102 -5.75 11.41 -8.19
C GLU A 102 -6.14 9.96 -7.93
N LEU A 103 -6.86 9.35 -8.87
CA LEU A 103 -7.14 7.91 -8.86
C LEU A 103 -6.50 7.26 -10.08
N ARG A 104 -5.76 6.17 -9.86
CA ARG A 104 -5.12 5.38 -10.92
C ARG A 104 -5.59 3.94 -10.85
N ARG A 105 -5.43 3.21 -11.95
CA ARG A 105 -5.63 1.76 -11.99
C ARG A 105 -4.29 1.06 -12.14
N LEU A 106 -3.98 0.15 -11.22
CA LEU A 106 -2.71 -0.57 -11.20
C LEU A 106 -2.74 -1.70 -12.23
N ASN A 107 -1.70 -1.81 -13.06
CA ASN A 107 -1.62 -2.88 -14.07
C ASN A 107 -1.34 -4.26 -13.46
N THR A 108 -0.79 -4.31 -12.25
CA THR A 108 -0.41 -5.55 -11.56
C THR A 108 -1.64 -6.27 -11.00
N THR A 109 -2.50 -5.54 -10.30
CA THR A 109 -3.69 -6.08 -9.62
C THR A 109 -5.00 -5.74 -10.32
N ASN A 110 -4.99 -4.81 -11.28
CA ASN A 110 -6.19 -4.20 -11.90
C ASN A 110 -7.12 -3.49 -10.91
N LEU A 111 -6.62 -3.18 -9.70
CA LEU A 111 -7.30 -2.42 -8.65
C LEU A 111 -6.97 -0.93 -8.73
N PHE A 112 -7.70 -0.13 -7.96
CA PHE A 112 -7.52 1.30 -7.89
C PHE A 112 -6.42 1.69 -6.89
N TRP A 113 -5.83 2.86 -7.11
CA TRP A 113 -4.85 3.44 -6.23
C TRP A 113 -5.00 4.97 -6.22
N SER A 114 -5.37 5.50 -5.07
CA SER A 114 -5.44 6.92 -4.80
C SER A 114 -4.03 7.49 -4.52
N VAL A 115 -3.70 8.56 -5.21
CA VAL A 115 -2.45 9.30 -5.04
C VAL A 115 -2.78 10.64 -4.41
N PHE A 116 -2.21 10.88 -3.23
CA PHE A 116 -2.35 12.11 -2.45
C PHE A 116 -1.11 12.28 -1.56
N ASP A 117 -0.85 13.50 -1.11
CA ASP A 117 0.24 13.79 -0.18
C ASP A 117 -0.22 13.58 1.27
N ASP A 118 0.16 12.44 1.84
CA ASP A 118 -0.18 12.03 3.21
C ASP A 118 0.30 13.03 4.27
N SER A 119 1.35 13.82 3.98
CA SER A 119 1.89 14.82 4.93
C SER A 119 1.04 16.07 5.05
N THR A 120 0.15 16.33 4.08
CA THR A 120 -0.65 17.55 4.01
C THR A 120 -2.09 17.34 4.45
N ILE A 121 -2.57 16.10 4.51
CA ILE A 121 -3.98 15.80 4.80
C ILE A 121 -4.20 15.40 6.26
N SER A 122 -5.37 15.73 6.79
CA SER A 122 -5.76 15.24 8.13
C SER A 122 -5.98 13.72 8.13
N ALA A 123 -5.83 13.08 9.29
CA ALA A 123 -6.13 11.66 9.46
C ALA A 123 -7.58 11.30 9.07
N GLY A 124 -8.53 12.21 9.31
CA GLY A 124 -9.92 12.04 8.89
C GLY A 124 -10.08 12.06 7.37
N ALA A 125 -9.45 13.02 6.69
CA ALA A 125 -9.47 13.11 5.22
C ALA A 125 -8.79 11.89 4.57
N ARG A 126 -7.65 11.46 5.11
CA ARG A 126 -6.97 10.21 4.72
C ARG A 126 -7.90 9.01 4.84
N GLY A 127 -8.57 8.86 5.98
CA GLY A 127 -9.54 7.79 6.21
C GLY A 127 -10.68 7.79 5.19
N THR A 128 -11.20 8.96 4.83
CA THR A 128 -12.23 9.08 3.78
C THR A 128 -11.73 8.63 2.41
N ILE A 129 -10.53 9.08 1.99
CA ILE A 129 -9.96 8.68 0.70
C ILE A 129 -9.74 7.16 0.64
N LEU A 130 -9.16 6.56 1.69
CA LEU A 130 -8.90 5.12 1.73
C LEU A 130 -10.19 4.29 1.84
N ARG A 131 -11.24 4.79 2.52
CA ARG A 131 -12.56 4.14 2.50
C ARG A 131 -13.12 4.10 1.08
N ILE A 132 -13.03 5.21 0.34
CA ILE A 132 -13.51 5.28 -1.05
C ILE A 132 -12.70 4.35 -1.96
N GLU A 133 -11.36 4.35 -1.85
CA GLU A 133 -10.49 3.39 -2.55
C GLU A 133 -10.94 1.95 -2.29
N SER A 134 -11.14 1.58 -1.02
CA SER A 134 -11.58 0.22 -0.67
C SER A 134 -12.93 -0.16 -1.28
N VAL A 135 -13.86 0.80 -1.41
CA VAL A 135 -15.15 0.56 -2.06
C VAL A 135 -14.94 0.25 -3.53
N LEU A 136 -14.11 1.05 -4.21
CA LEU A 136 -13.81 0.87 -5.63
C LEU A 136 -13.06 -0.44 -5.90
N ASP A 137 -12.13 -0.81 -5.02
CA ASP A 137 -11.39 -2.08 -5.11
C ASP A 137 -12.30 -3.28 -4.90
N ARG A 138 -13.18 -3.26 -3.89
CA ARG A 138 -14.18 -4.31 -3.69
C ARG A 138 -15.12 -4.42 -4.89
N LEU A 139 -15.58 -3.31 -5.46
CA LEU A 139 -16.38 -3.31 -6.69
C LEU A 139 -15.61 -3.88 -7.89
N ALA A 140 -14.32 -3.57 -8.02
CA ALA A 140 -13.47 -4.16 -9.05
C ALA A 140 -13.32 -5.68 -8.87
N MET A 141 -13.12 -6.15 -7.64
CA MET A 141 -13.03 -7.59 -7.34
C MET A 141 -14.38 -8.30 -7.56
N ILE A 142 -15.50 -7.66 -7.21
CA ILE A 142 -16.85 -8.16 -7.54
C ILE A 142 -16.98 -8.29 -9.07
N SER A 143 -16.58 -7.27 -9.83
CA SER A 143 -16.55 -7.33 -11.31
C SER A 143 -15.71 -8.50 -11.82
N MET A 144 -14.53 -8.73 -11.25
CA MET A 144 -13.67 -9.87 -11.64
C MET A 144 -14.36 -11.22 -11.38
N ILE A 145 -14.97 -11.40 -10.20
CA ILE A 145 -15.74 -12.62 -9.86
C ILE A 145 -16.90 -12.83 -10.84
N MET A 146 -17.55 -11.76 -11.27
CA MET A 146 -18.66 -11.83 -12.22
C MET A 146 -18.18 -12.22 -13.63
N GLU A 147 -16.98 -11.81 -14.01
CA GLU A 147 -16.41 -11.98 -15.35
C GLU A 147 -15.79 -13.36 -15.61
N ASP A 148 -15.42 -14.10 -14.57
CA ASP A 148 -14.49 -15.24 -14.61
C ASP A 148 -14.89 -16.42 -15.52
N ASP A 149 -16.07 -16.37 -16.15
CA ASP A 149 -16.54 -17.36 -17.13
C ASP A 149 -17.09 -16.79 -18.47
N ASN A 150 -17.34 -15.47 -18.61
CA ASN A 150 -18.16 -14.93 -19.71
C ASN A 150 -17.60 -13.68 -20.44
N GLY A 151 -16.42 -13.18 -20.05
CA GLY A 151 -15.93 -11.90 -20.57
C GLY A 151 -16.64 -10.72 -19.90
N ALA A 152 -16.71 -9.56 -20.56
CA ALA A 152 -17.32 -8.37 -19.97
C ALA A 152 -18.81 -8.61 -19.68
N VAL A 153 -19.23 -8.34 -18.43
CA VAL A 153 -20.58 -8.63 -17.95
C VAL A 153 -21.42 -7.35 -17.91
N PRO A 154 -22.69 -7.37 -18.37
CA PRO A 154 -23.61 -6.25 -18.20
C PRO A 154 -23.77 -5.85 -16.74
N ALA A 155 -23.77 -4.55 -16.43
CA ALA A 155 -23.89 -4.03 -15.07
C ALA A 155 -25.23 -4.42 -14.41
N ASN A 156 -26.27 -4.69 -15.21
CA ASN A 156 -27.58 -5.15 -14.76
C ASN A 156 -27.69 -6.68 -14.59
N ALA A 157 -26.62 -7.44 -14.84
CA ALA A 157 -26.66 -8.90 -14.74
C ALA A 157 -26.83 -9.40 -13.30
N PHE A 158 -26.53 -8.56 -12.30
CA PHE A 158 -26.65 -8.89 -10.88
C PHE A 158 -27.55 -7.87 -10.19
N THR A 159 -28.32 -8.35 -9.21
CA THR A 159 -29.06 -7.51 -8.29
C THR A 159 -28.14 -6.91 -7.23
N GLU A 160 -28.59 -5.84 -6.56
CA GLU A 160 -27.89 -5.29 -5.38
C GLU A 160 -27.59 -6.38 -4.33
N GLY A 161 -28.52 -7.31 -4.11
CA GLY A 161 -28.35 -8.38 -3.13
C GLY A 161 -27.25 -9.38 -3.50
N GLN A 162 -27.13 -9.72 -4.78
CA GLN A 162 -26.04 -10.59 -5.25
C GLN A 162 -24.69 -9.88 -5.19
N CYS A 163 -24.64 -8.57 -5.49
CA CYS A 163 -23.44 -7.76 -5.29
C CYS A 163 -23.03 -7.71 -3.80
N SER A 164 -24.01 -7.59 -2.88
CA SER A 164 -23.76 -7.62 -1.44
C SER A 164 -23.13 -8.95 -1.00
N GLU A 165 -23.65 -10.09 -1.45
CA GLU A 165 -23.06 -11.40 -1.12
C GLU A 165 -21.67 -11.61 -1.75
N ALA A 166 -21.47 -11.10 -2.96
CA ALA A 166 -20.17 -11.12 -3.62
C ALA A 166 -19.13 -10.27 -2.87
N ASP A 167 -19.52 -9.13 -2.31
CA ASP A 167 -18.64 -8.28 -1.50
C ASP A 167 -18.14 -9.03 -0.24
N TRP A 168 -19.05 -9.66 0.50
CA TRP A 168 -18.66 -10.50 1.64
C TRP A 168 -17.80 -11.70 1.22
N ARG A 169 -18.02 -12.25 0.01
CA ARG A 169 -17.14 -13.27 -0.57
C ARG A 169 -15.73 -12.75 -0.82
N VAL A 170 -15.59 -11.55 -1.40
CA VAL A 170 -14.29 -10.89 -1.63
C VAL A 170 -13.52 -10.78 -0.31
N LEU A 171 -14.17 -10.26 0.74
CA LEU A 171 -13.54 -10.06 2.05
C LEU A 171 -13.02 -11.34 2.69
N ARG A 172 -13.76 -12.46 2.61
CA ARG A 172 -13.37 -13.74 3.22
C ARG A 172 -12.44 -14.59 2.35
N SER A 173 -12.26 -14.27 1.07
CA SER A 173 -11.53 -15.12 0.11
C SER A 173 -10.07 -14.73 -0.12
N ILE A 174 -9.57 -13.66 0.51
CA ILE A 174 -8.19 -13.17 0.26
C ILE A 174 -7.10 -14.21 0.52
N ALA A 175 -7.34 -15.19 1.40
CA ALA A 175 -6.37 -16.24 1.70
C ALA A 175 -6.36 -17.38 0.67
N ASN A 176 -7.29 -17.41 -0.29
CA ASN A 176 -7.41 -18.53 -1.24
C ASN A 176 -6.18 -18.68 -2.14
N ASP A 177 -5.52 -17.56 -2.46
CA ASP A 177 -4.30 -17.55 -3.28
C ASP A 177 -3.03 -17.86 -2.48
N ALA A 178 -3.13 -18.14 -1.17
CA ALA A 178 -1.97 -18.50 -0.34
C ALA A 178 -1.15 -19.64 -0.97
N GLY A 179 -1.78 -20.60 -1.63
CA GLY A 179 -1.10 -21.70 -2.30
C GLY A 179 -0.19 -21.24 -3.45
N HIS A 180 -0.60 -20.21 -4.20
CA HIS A 180 0.20 -19.59 -5.25
C HIS A 180 1.49 -18.98 -4.66
N TYR A 181 1.35 -18.18 -3.61
CA TYR A 181 2.50 -17.52 -2.98
C TYR A 181 3.45 -18.50 -2.29
N LEU A 182 2.94 -19.59 -1.70
CA LEU A 182 3.78 -20.60 -1.04
C LEU A 182 4.73 -21.30 -2.04
N GLY A 183 4.33 -21.39 -3.31
CA GLY A 183 5.12 -21.98 -4.39
C GLY A 183 6.16 -21.05 -5.01
N ALA A 184 6.25 -19.79 -4.57
CA ALA A 184 7.06 -18.77 -5.26
C ALA A 184 8.56 -19.09 -5.34
N ALA A 185 9.11 -19.87 -4.40
CA ALA A 185 10.52 -20.29 -4.38
C ALA A 185 10.92 -21.14 -5.60
N ASP A 186 9.94 -21.80 -6.24
CA ASP A 186 10.14 -22.63 -7.42
C ASP A 186 10.26 -21.80 -8.71
N HIS A 187 9.88 -20.52 -8.67
CA HIS A 187 9.93 -19.60 -9.79
C HIS A 187 11.25 -18.82 -9.84
N ASP A 188 11.59 -18.33 -11.03
CA ASP A 188 12.75 -17.46 -11.24
C ASP A 188 12.51 -16.08 -10.60
N ASN A 189 13.52 -15.53 -9.93
CA ASN A 189 13.45 -14.20 -9.35
C ASN A 189 14.10 -13.20 -10.31
N LYS A 190 13.27 -12.52 -11.09
CA LYS A 190 13.69 -11.51 -12.07
C LYS A 190 14.43 -10.33 -11.44
N LEU A 191 14.27 -10.11 -10.14
CA LEU A 191 14.91 -9.03 -9.40
C LEU A 191 16.23 -9.45 -8.72
N ASP A 192 16.57 -10.74 -8.73
CA ASP A 192 17.82 -11.24 -8.14
C ASP A 192 19.05 -10.75 -8.91
N THR A 193 18.91 -10.53 -10.22
CA THR A 193 19.97 -9.92 -11.06
C THR A 193 19.58 -8.51 -11.47
N GLN A 194 20.38 -7.53 -11.06
CA GLN A 194 20.23 -6.12 -11.42
C GLN A 194 21.53 -5.60 -12.01
N TYR A 195 21.46 -4.99 -13.21
CA TYR A 195 22.60 -4.35 -13.87
C TYR A 195 23.88 -5.21 -13.96
N GLY A 196 23.75 -6.53 -14.12
CA GLY A 196 24.87 -7.47 -14.23
C GLY A 196 25.40 -8.01 -12.90
N THR A 197 24.83 -7.58 -11.77
CA THR A 197 25.12 -8.10 -10.43
C THR A 197 24.00 -9.04 -10.00
N THR A 198 24.36 -10.25 -9.55
CA THR A 198 23.41 -11.28 -9.12
C THR A 198 23.56 -11.52 -7.62
N GLY A 199 22.43 -11.56 -6.91
CA GLY A 199 22.36 -11.93 -5.51
C GLY A 199 22.71 -13.41 -5.26
N ILE A 200 22.83 -13.76 -3.99
CA ILE A 200 22.96 -15.17 -3.58
C ILE A 200 21.55 -15.72 -3.42
N ARG A 201 21.23 -16.83 -4.10
CA ARG A 201 19.95 -17.53 -3.92
C ARG A 201 19.75 -17.90 -2.45
N GLY A 202 18.59 -17.54 -1.90
CA GLY A 202 18.25 -17.69 -0.48
C GLY A 202 18.95 -16.71 0.46
N GLY A 203 19.80 -15.81 -0.05
CA GLY A 203 20.34 -14.69 0.71
C GLY A 203 19.32 -13.56 0.86
N ASN A 204 19.61 -12.58 1.72
CA ASN A 204 18.63 -11.55 2.09
C ASN A 204 18.09 -10.77 0.88
N TRP A 205 18.88 -10.51 -0.17
CA TRP A 205 18.40 -9.83 -1.38
C TRP A 205 17.35 -10.65 -2.14
N ASP A 206 17.64 -11.92 -2.40
CA ASP A 206 16.72 -12.85 -3.08
C ASP A 206 15.42 -13.01 -2.26
N LEU A 207 15.54 -13.22 -0.94
CA LEU A 207 14.39 -13.30 -0.04
C LEU A 207 13.54 -12.02 -0.06
N SER A 208 14.19 -10.86 0.04
CA SER A 208 13.50 -9.57 0.13
C SER A 208 12.74 -9.25 -1.15
N THR A 209 13.37 -9.48 -2.29
CA THR A 209 12.76 -9.19 -3.59
C THR A 209 11.64 -10.15 -3.92
N ARG A 210 11.73 -11.44 -3.55
CA ARG A 210 10.63 -12.41 -3.67
C ARG A 210 9.44 -12.04 -2.79
N PHE A 211 9.71 -11.74 -1.52
CA PHE A 211 8.66 -11.39 -0.56
C PHE A 211 7.95 -10.10 -0.98
N ALA A 212 8.70 -9.06 -1.33
CA ALA A 212 8.14 -7.81 -1.82
C ALA A 212 7.33 -8.02 -3.10
N ALA A 213 7.85 -8.75 -4.09
CA ALA A 213 7.11 -9.05 -5.31
C ALA A 213 5.78 -9.78 -5.02
N ALA A 214 5.79 -10.75 -4.09
CA ALA A 214 4.57 -11.44 -3.68
C ALA A 214 3.56 -10.48 -3.05
N CYS A 215 3.98 -9.59 -2.13
CA CYS A 215 3.10 -8.59 -1.52
C CYS A 215 2.51 -7.61 -2.55
N GLU A 216 3.31 -7.14 -3.52
CA GLU A 216 2.87 -6.20 -4.57
C GLU A 216 1.95 -6.84 -5.62
N GLU A 217 1.92 -8.18 -5.71
CA GLU A 217 1.03 -8.95 -6.58
C GLU A 217 -0.29 -9.35 -5.89
N MET A 218 -0.44 -9.10 -4.58
CA MET A 218 -1.67 -9.44 -3.86
C MET A 218 -2.86 -8.57 -4.30
N VAL A 219 -3.94 -9.22 -4.71
CA VAL A 219 -5.22 -8.57 -5.05
C VAL A 219 -6.06 -8.47 -3.78
N LEU A 220 -5.97 -7.32 -3.09
CA LEU A 220 -6.60 -7.10 -1.79
C LEU A 220 -7.67 -5.99 -1.86
N PRO A 221 -8.79 -6.12 -1.11
CA PRO A 221 -9.85 -5.12 -1.06
C PRO A 221 -9.47 -3.84 -0.29
N PHE A 222 -8.34 -3.87 0.41
CA PHE A 222 -7.81 -2.75 1.19
C PHE A 222 -6.34 -2.58 0.86
N ARG A 223 -5.90 -1.32 0.83
CA ARG A 223 -4.48 -0.95 0.65
C ARG A 223 -3.60 -1.69 1.65
N LEU A 224 -2.57 -2.36 1.13
CA LEU A 224 -1.53 -2.99 1.92
C LEU A 224 -0.32 -2.07 2.03
N GLU A 225 -0.05 -1.56 3.23
CA GLU A 225 1.25 -1.02 3.58
C GLU A 225 2.03 -2.10 4.33
N TYR A 226 3.31 -2.24 4.02
CA TYR A 226 4.12 -3.25 4.66
C TYR A 226 5.58 -2.80 4.81
N ARG A 227 6.22 -3.34 5.83
CA ARG A 227 7.67 -3.28 6.07
C ARG A 227 8.10 -4.65 6.50
N PHE A 228 9.32 -5.05 6.15
CA PHE A 228 9.79 -6.37 6.53
C PHE A 228 11.29 -6.41 6.70
N VAL A 229 11.75 -7.46 7.37
CA VAL A 229 13.17 -7.82 7.47
C VAL A 229 13.29 -9.31 7.15
N CYS A 230 14.21 -9.62 6.25
CA CYS A 230 14.60 -10.99 5.94
C CYS A 230 15.95 -11.29 6.59
N ASP A 231 16.03 -12.38 7.35
CA ASP A 231 17.26 -12.90 7.91
C ASP A 231 17.45 -14.36 7.49
N SER A 232 18.21 -14.52 6.40
CA SER A 232 18.62 -15.83 5.88
C SER A 232 19.50 -16.62 6.85
N GLY A 233 20.21 -15.97 7.76
CA GLY A 233 21.07 -16.63 8.74
C GLY A 233 20.29 -17.37 9.82
N THR A 234 19.16 -16.80 10.24
CA THR A 234 18.23 -17.43 11.20
C THR A 234 17.06 -18.14 10.53
N GLY A 235 16.87 -17.97 9.22
CA GLY A 235 15.70 -18.51 8.50
C GLY A 235 14.39 -17.82 8.90
N THR A 236 14.45 -16.53 9.22
CA THR A 236 13.33 -15.75 9.76
C THR A 236 12.95 -14.60 8.85
N ILE A 237 11.64 -14.38 8.67
CA ILE A 237 11.09 -13.14 8.12
C ILE A 237 10.18 -12.51 9.17
N VAL A 238 10.35 -11.20 9.42
CA VAL A 238 9.44 -10.40 10.23
C VAL A 238 8.77 -9.40 9.31
N ALA A 239 7.44 -9.38 9.27
CA ALA A 239 6.65 -8.48 8.44
C ALA A 239 5.69 -7.66 9.33
N ASP A 240 5.81 -6.34 9.25
CA ASP A 240 4.81 -5.40 9.75
C ASP A 240 3.87 -5.08 8.58
N VAL A 241 2.56 -5.20 8.79
CA VAL A 241 1.54 -4.99 7.75
C VAL A 241 0.37 -4.17 8.28
N SER A 242 -0.14 -3.22 7.50
CA SER A 242 -1.31 -2.44 7.88
C SER A 242 -2.58 -3.30 7.88
N MET A 243 -3.43 -3.08 8.87
CA MET A 243 -4.72 -3.73 9.04
C MET A 243 -5.84 -2.71 8.83
N PRO A 244 -6.91 -3.06 8.09
CA PRO A 244 -8.03 -2.16 7.86
C PRO A 244 -8.76 -1.87 9.17
N ALA A 245 -9.15 -0.61 9.36
CA ALA A 245 -10.00 -0.21 10.48
C ALA A 245 -11.43 -0.77 10.31
N PRO A 246 -12.18 -1.03 11.39
CA PRO A 246 -13.53 -1.58 11.27
C PRO A 246 -14.51 -0.75 10.41
N ASP A 247 -14.31 0.57 10.31
CA ASP A 247 -15.21 1.47 9.60
C ASP A 247 -15.16 1.33 8.07
N VAL A 248 -14.13 0.71 7.50
CA VAL A 248 -14.02 0.44 6.05
C VAL A 248 -14.86 -0.79 5.61
N PHE A 249 -15.33 -1.61 6.55
CA PHE A 249 -16.17 -2.79 6.25
C PHE A 249 -17.62 -2.38 5.99
N PRO A 250 -18.42 -3.15 5.23
CA PRO A 250 -19.83 -2.81 4.96
C PRO A 250 -20.64 -2.58 6.26
N LYS A 251 -21.46 -1.51 6.31
CA LYS A 251 -22.41 -1.29 7.44
C LYS A 251 -23.74 -2.01 7.24
N SER A 252 -24.04 -2.39 6.00
CA SER A 252 -25.29 -3.04 5.64
C SER A 252 -25.04 -4.28 4.79
N ARG A 253 -25.92 -5.27 4.93
CA ARG A 253 -25.93 -6.49 4.10
C ARG A 253 -27.35 -6.76 3.64
N PHE A 254 -27.49 -7.25 2.42
CA PHE A 254 -28.78 -7.70 1.92
C PHE A 254 -29.10 -9.10 2.47
N ASP A 255 -30.22 -9.21 3.19
CA ASP A 255 -30.77 -10.50 3.60
C ASP A 255 -31.69 -11.00 2.48
N GLU A 256 -31.23 -11.99 1.74
CA GLU A 256 -31.98 -12.58 0.62
C GLU A 256 -33.27 -13.28 1.09
N ALA A 257 -33.25 -13.92 2.27
CA ALA A 257 -34.41 -14.63 2.80
C ALA A 257 -35.52 -13.66 3.23
N ALA A 258 -35.14 -12.51 3.78
CA ALA A 258 -36.08 -11.46 4.18
C ALA A 258 -36.35 -10.43 3.07
N GLY A 259 -35.59 -10.45 1.97
CA GLY A 259 -35.72 -9.51 0.86
C GLY A 259 -35.46 -8.05 1.25
N GLN A 260 -34.63 -7.80 2.26
CA GLN A 260 -34.41 -6.47 2.83
C GLN A 260 -32.96 -6.24 3.24
N TRP A 261 -32.60 -4.96 3.37
CA TRP A 261 -31.31 -4.55 3.92
C TRP A 261 -31.33 -4.62 5.44
N VAL A 262 -30.24 -5.12 6.01
CA VAL A 262 -30.02 -5.23 7.45
C VAL A 262 -28.77 -4.47 7.83
N ASP A 263 -28.82 -3.75 8.96
CA ASP A 263 -27.63 -3.13 9.56
C ASP A 263 -26.75 -4.20 10.20
N VAL A 264 -25.48 -4.24 9.80
CA VAL A 264 -24.46 -5.17 10.29
C VAL A 264 -23.26 -4.40 10.87
N SER A 265 -23.45 -3.13 11.22
CA SER A 265 -22.40 -2.26 11.76
C SER A 265 -21.72 -2.85 13.00
N ALA A 266 -22.48 -3.54 13.86
CA ALA A 266 -21.98 -4.24 15.04
C ALA A 266 -21.03 -5.41 14.73
N GLN A 267 -21.02 -5.94 13.51
CA GLN A 267 -20.14 -7.04 13.10
C GLN A 267 -18.79 -6.57 12.55
N ARG A 268 -18.66 -5.27 12.24
CA ARG A 268 -17.47 -4.70 11.57
C ARG A 268 -16.17 -4.98 12.28
N ALA A 269 -16.14 -4.92 13.61
CA ALA A 269 -14.94 -5.19 14.39
C ALA A 269 -14.50 -6.66 14.25
N ASN A 270 -15.44 -7.59 14.40
CA ASN A 270 -15.19 -9.02 14.17
C ASN A 270 -14.77 -9.32 12.73
N ALA A 271 -15.40 -8.68 11.73
CA ALA A 271 -15.03 -8.82 10.32
C ALA A 271 -13.60 -8.31 10.05
N ALA A 272 -13.22 -7.18 10.64
CA ALA A 272 -11.87 -6.64 10.54
C ALA A 272 -10.82 -7.55 11.18
N ALA A 273 -11.09 -8.07 12.38
CA ALA A 273 -10.22 -9.03 13.05
C ALA A 273 -10.07 -10.32 12.23
N ALA A 274 -11.19 -10.86 11.74
CA ALA A 274 -11.22 -12.06 10.91
C ALA A 274 -10.47 -11.87 9.58
N TYR A 275 -10.63 -10.71 8.92
CA TYR A 275 -9.84 -10.33 7.75
C TYR A 275 -8.35 -10.26 8.08
N GLY A 276 -7.97 -9.63 9.20
CA GLY A 276 -6.58 -9.50 9.61
C GLY A 276 -5.88 -10.84 9.83
N LEU A 277 -6.58 -11.84 10.38
CA LEU A 277 -6.06 -13.20 10.53
C LEU A 277 -5.88 -13.91 9.17
N ARG A 278 -6.79 -13.68 8.20
CA ARG A 278 -6.63 -14.18 6.82
C ARG A 278 -5.44 -13.53 6.12
N LEU A 279 -5.29 -12.21 6.27
CA LEU A 279 -4.16 -11.47 5.73
C LEU A 279 -2.84 -11.96 6.35
N ALA A 280 -2.80 -12.20 7.66
CA ALA A 280 -1.61 -12.75 8.31
C ALA A 280 -1.23 -14.13 7.77
N ALA A 281 -2.21 -15.01 7.51
CA ALA A 281 -1.95 -16.29 6.86
C ALA A 281 -1.42 -16.14 5.43
N LEU A 282 -1.96 -15.20 4.65
CA LEU A 282 -1.52 -14.92 3.29
C LEU A 282 -0.07 -14.39 3.26
N ILE A 283 0.25 -13.45 4.15
CA ILE A 283 1.59 -12.87 4.31
C ILE A 283 2.59 -13.95 4.79
N ALA A 284 2.19 -14.81 5.72
CA ALA A 284 3.01 -15.95 6.15
C ALA A 284 3.27 -16.91 4.98
N SER A 285 2.27 -17.15 4.13
CA SER A 285 2.42 -17.97 2.94
C SER A 285 3.45 -17.39 1.97
N ALA A 286 3.37 -16.09 1.69
CA ALA A 286 4.35 -15.38 0.86
C ALA A 286 5.76 -15.45 1.45
N ALA A 287 5.90 -15.24 2.76
CA ALA A 287 7.20 -15.30 3.43
C ALA A 287 7.83 -16.70 3.40
N PHE A 288 7.06 -17.75 3.70
CA PHE A 288 7.54 -19.13 3.55
C PHE A 288 7.79 -19.52 2.09
N GLY A 289 7.05 -18.89 1.17
CA GLY A 289 7.21 -19.02 -0.26
C GLY A 289 8.46 -18.37 -0.82
N SER A 290 9.09 -17.43 -0.11
CA SER A 290 10.34 -16.81 -0.56
C SER A 290 11.52 -17.78 -0.61
N SER A 291 11.56 -18.77 0.27
CA SER A 291 12.60 -19.82 0.25
C SER A 291 12.25 -20.98 1.18
N VAL A 292 12.67 -22.19 0.79
CA VAL A 292 12.59 -23.37 1.66
C VAL A 292 13.42 -23.26 2.95
N GLY A 293 14.37 -22.32 2.99
CA GLY A 293 15.18 -22.00 4.17
C GLY A 293 14.49 -21.12 5.20
N ILE A 294 13.33 -20.52 4.88
CA ILE A 294 12.54 -19.78 5.86
C ILE A 294 11.74 -20.77 6.70
N THR A 295 12.07 -20.87 7.97
CA THR A 295 11.42 -21.80 8.92
C THR A 295 10.54 -21.10 9.94
N ARG A 296 10.72 -19.78 10.11
CA ARG A 296 10.01 -18.95 11.08
C ARG A 296 9.52 -17.67 10.41
N VAL A 297 8.26 -17.29 10.63
CA VAL A 297 7.70 -16.03 10.15
C VAL A 297 6.95 -15.36 11.28
N ILE A 298 7.17 -14.06 11.46
CA ILE A 298 6.42 -13.22 12.40
C ILE A 298 5.65 -12.19 11.58
N VAL A 299 4.34 -12.13 11.78
CA VAL A 299 3.47 -11.12 11.17
C VAL A 299 2.90 -10.22 12.26
N ASN A 300 3.22 -8.93 12.17
CA ASN A 300 2.68 -7.90 13.05
C ASN A 300 1.61 -7.11 12.30
N GLY A 301 0.37 -7.15 12.78
CA GLY A 301 -0.71 -6.31 12.27
C GLY A 301 -0.66 -4.93 12.91
N LYS A 302 -0.58 -3.88 12.09
CA LYS A 302 -0.54 -2.47 12.49
C LYS A 302 -1.87 -1.80 12.21
N GLU A 303 -2.45 -1.12 13.20
CA GLU A 303 -3.77 -0.51 13.07
C GLU A 303 -3.78 0.65 12.06
N GLY A 304 -4.58 0.54 10.99
CA GLY A 304 -4.88 1.63 10.04
C GLY A 304 -3.75 2.03 9.10
N SER A 305 -2.50 2.01 9.56
CA SER A 305 -1.30 2.27 8.76
C SER A 305 -0.09 1.55 9.37
N ILE A 306 1.01 1.51 8.63
CA ILE A 306 2.26 0.89 9.14
C ILE A 306 2.86 1.64 10.34
N ALA A 307 2.46 2.90 10.56
CA ALA A 307 2.84 3.71 11.72
C ALA A 307 1.94 3.46 12.94
N GLY A 308 0.82 2.74 12.77
CA GLY A 308 -0.12 2.45 13.84
C GLY A 308 0.43 1.52 14.93
N ALA A 309 -0.34 1.44 16.03
CA ALA A 309 -0.07 0.51 17.11
C ALA A 309 -0.11 -0.95 16.59
N THR A 310 0.70 -1.81 17.18
CA THR A 310 0.62 -3.24 16.91
C THR A 310 -0.60 -3.81 17.61
N ILE A 311 -1.53 -4.42 16.86
CA ILE A 311 -2.78 -5.00 17.38
C ILE A 311 -2.80 -6.54 17.32
N MET A 312 -1.84 -7.13 16.63
CA MET A 312 -1.54 -8.56 16.70
C MET A 312 -0.08 -8.80 16.33
N SER A 313 0.54 -9.81 16.93
CA SER A 313 1.87 -10.31 16.56
C SER A 313 1.84 -11.83 16.58
N LEU A 314 1.92 -12.45 15.40
CA LEU A 314 1.65 -13.87 15.21
C LEU A 314 2.91 -14.56 14.67
N GLU A 315 3.36 -15.59 15.39
CA GLU A 315 4.52 -16.39 14.99
C GLU A 315 4.08 -17.71 14.36
N PHE A 316 4.51 -17.92 13.12
CA PHE A 316 4.30 -19.14 12.35
C PHE A 316 5.60 -19.95 12.27
N ALA A 317 5.47 -21.26 12.46
CA ALA A 317 6.50 -22.22 12.08
C ALA A 317 6.10 -22.92 10.78
N ARG A 318 7.07 -23.16 9.89
CA ARG A 318 6.80 -23.65 8.52
C ARG A 318 5.98 -24.94 8.47
N ILE A 319 6.30 -25.91 9.33
CA ILE A 319 5.66 -27.24 9.30
C ILE A 319 4.21 -27.18 9.79
N PRO A 320 3.88 -26.62 10.97
CA PRO A 320 2.49 -26.40 11.38
C PRO A 320 1.69 -25.58 10.36
N PHE A 321 2.30 -24.54 9.78
CA PHE A 321 1.64 -23.73 8.76
C PHE A 321 1.29 -24.55 7.51
N THR A 322 2.26 -25.30 6.97
CA THR A 322 2.07 -26.08 5.74
C THR A 322 1.10 -27.25 5.95
N MET A 323 1.15 -27.92 7.10
CA MET A 323 0.35 -29.12 7.36
C MET A 323 -1.04 -28.81 7.95
N GLY A 324 -1.19 -27.69 8.66
CA GLY A 324 -2.41 -27.29 9.34
C GLY A 324 -3.11 -26.13 8.64
N THR A 325 -2.48 -24.95 8.65
CA THR A 325 -3.07 -23.69 8.14
C THR A 325 -3.38 -23.77 6.66
N MET A 326 -2.42 -24.22 5.85
CA MET A 326 -2.61 -24.40 4.41
C MET A 326 -3.61 -25.50 4.07
N ALA A 327 -3.72 -26.54 4.91
CA ALA A 327 -4.77 -27.54 4.75
C ALA A 327 -6.15 -26.92 4.99
N ALA A 328 -6.31 -26.11 6.03
CA ALA A 328 -7.55 -25.37 6.30
C ALA A 328 -7.95 -24.42 5.17
N ILE A 329 -6.97 -23.69 4.61
CA ILE A 329 -7.18 -22.80 3.46
C ILE A 329 -7.62 -23.61 2.24
N ARG A 330 -6.90 -24.69 1.89
CA ARG A 330 -7.23 -25.54 0.73
C ARG A 330 -8.60 -26.20 0.87
N ASP A 331 -9.00 -26.56 2.08
CA ASP A 331 -10.31 -27.13 2.37
C ASP A 331 -11.44 -26.07 2.35
N GLY A 332 -11.13 -24.81 2.04
CA GLY A 332 -12.08 -23.71 1.94
C GLY A 332 -12.58 -23.18 3.28
N ARG A 333 -12.01 -23.62 4.41
CA ARG A 333 -12.48 -23.24 5.76
C ARG A 333 -12.21 -21.78 6.09
N PHE A 334 -11.14 -21.20 5.55
CA PHE A 334 -10.83 -19.77 5.70
C PHE A 334 -11.85 -18.88 4.98
N SER A 335 -12.38 -19.32 3.84
CA SER A 335 -13.33 -18.56 3.03
C SER A 335 -14.80 -18.93 3.29
N ALA A 336 -15.05 -19.80 4.26
CA ALA A 336 -16.39 -20.28 4.59
C ALA A 336 -17.23 -19.15 5.21
N PRO A 337 -18.52 -18.98 4.83
CA PRO A 337 -19.38 -17.92 5.37
C PRO A 337 -19.44 -17.92 6.90
N GLU A 338 -19.38 -19.08 7.54
CA GLU A 338 -19.43 -19.25 8.99
C GLU A 338 -18.24 -18.58 9.72
N THR A 339 -17.15 -18.28 9.00
CA THR A 339 -15.93 -17.69 9.56
C THR A 339 -15.76 -16.22 9.22
N GLU A 340 -16.71 -15.59 8.51
CA GLU A 340 -16.54 -14.22 8.01
C GLU A 340 -16.41 -13.19 9.14
N CYS A 341 -17.13 -13.41 10.24
CA CYS A 341 -17.11 -12.59 11.46
C CYS A 341 -16.74 -13.42 12.71
N ASP A 342 -15.99 -14.51 12.55
CA ASP A 342 -15.53 -15.37 13.65
C ASP A 342 -13.99 -15.40 13.71
N PRO A 343 -13.36 -14.38 14.32
CA PRO A 343 -11.91 -14.34 14.47
C PRO A 343 -11.38 -15.47 15.36
N ALA A 344 -12.16 -16.00 16.30
CA ALA A 344 -11.71 -17.07 17.18
C ALA A 344 -11.52 -18.38 16.40
N ALA A 345 -12.50 -18.74 15.55
CA ALA A 345 -12.38 -19.91 14.69
C ALA A 345 -11.18 -19.82 13.74
N LEU A 346 -10.92 -18.64 13.17
CA LEU A 346 -9.75 -18.44 12.30
C LEU A 346 -8.43 -18.54 13.07
N PHE A 347 -8.38 -17.94 14.26
CA PHE A 347 -7.20 -17.98 15.11
C PHE A 347 -6.78 -19.44 15.42
N ASP A 348 -7.74 -20.30 15.76
CA ASP A 348 -7.49 -21.72 16.00
C ASP A 348 -6.96 -22.45 14.75
N MET A 349 -7.38 -22.03 13.56
CA MET A 349 -6.93 -22.61 12.29
C MET A 349 -5.55 -22.15 11.84
N LEU A 350 -4.95 -21.13 12.47
CA LEU A 350 -3.62 -20.61 12.10
C LEU A 350 -2.45 -21.48 12.58
N HIS A 351 -2.67 -22.41 13.53
CA HIS A 351 -1.64 -23.30 14.07
C HIS A 351 -0.35 -22.56 14.47
N LEU A 352 -0.51 -21.45 15.20
CA LEU A 352 0.58 -20.57 15.61
C LEU A 352 1.54 -21.25 16.57
N GLN A 353 2.82 -20.90 16.46
CA GLN A 353 3.86 -21.32 17.41
C GLN A 353 3.84 -20.43 18.66
N ASN A 354 3.58 -19.13 18.48
CA ASN A 354 3.44 -18.14 19.53
C ASN A 354 2.57 -16.97 19.04
N SER A 355 2.01 -16.18 19.95
CA SER A 355 1.15 -15.05 19.59
C SER A 355 1.04 -14.03 20.71
N ALA A 356 1.04 -12.74 20.36
CA ALA A 356 0.44 -11.67 21.13
C ALA A 356 -0.84 -11.23 20.42
N PHE A 357 -1.99 -11.48 21.05
CA PHE A 357 -3.32 -11.25 20.46
C PHE A 357 -4.32 -10.95 21.58
N ASN A 358 -5.08 -9.87 21.43
CA ASN A 358 -6.08 -9.46 22.41
C ASN A 358 -7.35 -9.00 21.69
N LEU A 359 -8.38 -9.84 21.72
CA LEU A 359 -9.69 -9.56 21.15
C LEU A 359 -10.65 -9.16 22.26
N ALA A 360 -11.20 -7.95 22.18
CA ALA A 360 -12.22 -7.48 23.12
C ALA A 360 -13.59 -8.10 22.84
N ASP A 361 -14.50 -7.99 23.81
CA ASP A 361 -15.87 -8.55 23.73
C ASP A 361 -16.70 -7.98 22.56
N ASP A 362 -16.36 -6.77 22.10
CA ASP A 362 -16.99 -6.12 20.93
C ASP A 362 -16.39 -6.56 19.58
N GLY A 363 -15.39 -7.45 19.60
CA GLY A 363 -14.68 -7.93 18.42
C GLY A 363 -13.51 -7.07 17.98
N SER A 364 -13.20 -5.98 18.69
CA SER A 364 -12.06 -5.12 18.35
C SER A 364 -10.74 -5.75 18.78
N LEU A 365 -9.71 -5.61 17.95
CA LEU A 365 -8.34 -5.98 18.33
C LEU A 365 -7.73 -4.82 19.12
N GLN A 366 -7.26 -5.14 20.32
CA GLN A 366 -6.63 -4.17 21.21
C GLN A 366 -5.11 -4.13 20.98
N PRO A 367 -4.45 -3.00 21.25
CA PRO A 367 -3.00 -2.92 21.17
C PRO A 367 -2.29 -3.99 22.02
N VAL A 368 -1.22 -4.55 21.47
CA VAL A 368 -0.38 -5.57 22.10
C VAL A 368 1.10 -5.23 21.92
N GLU A 369 1.93 -5.67 22.87
CA GLU A 369 3.37 -5.67 22.66
C GLU A 369 3.76 -6.75 21.63
N PRO A 370 4.55 -6.41 20.60
CA PRO A 370 4.98 -7.37 19.61
C PRO A 370 5.89 -8.44 20.22
N LEU A 371 5.89 -9.63 19.62
CA LEU A 371 6.79 -10.72 20.02
C LEU A 371 8.25 -10.30 19.85
N GLU A 372 9.09 -10.60 20.84
CA GLU A 372 10.52 -10.38 20.75
C GLU A 372 11.15 -11.32 19.70
N VAL A 373 11.93 -10.74 18.79
CA VAL A 373 12.62 -11.48 17.73
C VAL A 373 14.08 -11.05 17.69
N GLU A 374 14.97 -11.99 17.98
CA GLU A 374 16.39 -11.83 17.74
C GLU A 374 16.70 -12.13 16.27
N LEU A 375 17.25 -11.14 15.57
CA LEU A 375 17.72 -11.25 14.20
C LEU A 375 19.23 -11.01 14.17
N ALA A 376 19.93 -11.72 13.29
CA ALA A 376 21.35 -11.46 13.01
C ALA A 376 21.55 -10.21 12.14
N VAL A 377 20.48 -9.75 11.48
CA VAL A 377 20.49 -8.53 10.65
C VAL A 377 20.27 -7.30 11.53
N VAL A 378 21.18 -6.33 11.40
CA VAL A 378 21.13 -5.04 12.11
C VAL A 378 19.94 -4.21 11.58
N ARG A 379 19.04 -3.80 12.48
CA ARG A 379 17.86 -2.95 12.19
C ARG A 379 18.09 -1.46 12.48
N THR A 380 19.33 -1.04 12.64
CA THR A 380 19.65 0.36 12.97
C THR A 380 19.15 1.27 11.84
N PRO A 381 18.31 2.29 12.14
CA PRO A 381 17.94 3.31 11.18
C PRO A 381 19.20 3.90 10.53
N VAL A 382 19.13 4.25 9.23
CA VAL A 382 20.32 4.72 8.50
C VAL A 382 20.99 5.88 9.24
N ALA A 383 20.21 6.85 9.73
CA ALA A 383 20.70 8.01 10.49
C ALA A 383 21.49 7.66 11.78
N GLU A 384 21.27 6.47 12.34
CA GLU A 384 21.87 5.98 13.58
C GLU A 384 22.96 4.92 13.34
N ASP A 385 23.21 4.54 12.07
CA ASP A 385 24.07 3.42 11.72
C ASP A 385 25.53 3.86 11.51
N ASP A 386 26.35 3.67 12.54
CA ASP A 386 27.78 4.01 12.55
C ASP A 386 28.68 2.95 11.90
N ARG A 387 28.13 1.91 11.25
CA ARG A 387 28.96 0.88 10.60
C ARG A 387 29.80 1.49 9.47
N GLU A 388 31.08 1.13 9.43
CA GLU A 388 31.97 1.51 8.33
C GLU A 388 31.54 0.83 7.02
N LEU A 389 31.52 1.61 5.94
CA LEU A 389 31.31 1.09 4.60
C LEU A 389 32.57 0.37 4.11
N SER A 390 32.41 -0.60 3.20
CA SER A 390 33.57 -1.24 2.56
C SER A 390 34.35 -0.21 1.73
N PRO A 391 35.66 -0.39 1.50
CA PRO A 391 36.46 0.56 0.71
C PRO A 391 35.83 0.90 -0.65
N GLU A 392 35.27 -0.11 -1.34
CA GLU A 392 34.62 0.07 -2.64
C GLU A 392 33.36 0.95 -2.55
N LEU A 393 32.58 0.78 -1.48
CA LEU A 393 31.38 1.59 -1.24
C LEU A 393 31.74 2.99 -0.75
N ARG A 394 32.82 3.14 0.02
CA ARG A 394 33.29 4.44 0.51
C ARG A 394 33.68 5.36 -0.64
N ASP A 395 34.45 4.82 -1.57
CA ASP A 395 34.91 5.54 -2.75
C ASP A 395 33.75 5.87 -3.70
N LEU A 396 32.83 4.92 -3.90
CA LEU A 396 31.68 5.11 -4.78
C LEU A 396 30.67 6.10 -4.20
N LEU A 397 30.34 6.00 -2.92
CA LEU A 397 29.27 6.77 -2.29
C LEU A 397 29.77 8.06 -1.63
N HIS A 398 31.08 8.29 -1.58
CA HIS A 398 31.69 9.44 -0.90
C HIS A 398 31.21 9.57 0.56
N ALA A 399 31.18 8.44 1.26
CA ALA A 399 30.73 8.29 2.63
C ALA A 399 31.62 7.28 3.36
N ASP A 400 31.94 7.51 4.62
CA ASP A 400 32.75 6.56 5.41
C ASP A 400 31.88 5.61 6.23
N THR A 401 30.73 6.09 6.72
CA THR A 401 29.76 5.32 7.51
C THR A 401 28.38 5.25 6.84
N VAL A 402 27.54 4.31 7.28
CA VAL A 402 26.17 4.15 6.74
C VAL A 402 25.32 5.41 6.98
N ARG A 403 25.45 6.06 8.14
CA ARG A 403 24.65 7.25 8.46
C ARG A 403 24.88 8.46 7.56
N GLU A 404 26.06 8.59 6.97
CA GLU A 404 26.35 9.63 5.97
C GLU A 404 25.60 9.43 4.63
N LEU A 405 24.90 8.29 4.48
CA LEU A 405 24.00 8.03 3.36
C LEU A 405 22.57 8.50 3.66
N ASP A 406 22.26 8.88 4.91
CA ASP A 406 20.91 9.33 5.26
C ASP A 406 20.62 10.72 4.68
N VAL A 407 19.62 10.75 3.80
CA VAL A 407 19.06 11.97 3.22
C VAL A 407 17.54 12.04 3.42
N MET A 408 16.97 11.09 4.17
CA MET A 408 15.53 10.93 4.28
C MET A 408 15.01 11.30 5.66
N SER A 409 15.82 11.18 6.71
CA SER A 409 15.37 11.64 8.03
C SER A 409 15.16 13.15 8.01
N GLU A 410 14.03 13.59 8.57
CA GLU A 410 13.70 15.01 8.71
C GLU A 410 14.75 15.66 9.61
N GLN A 411 15.50 16.63 9.06
CA GLN A 411 16.45 17.40 9.83
C GLN A 411 15.71 18.58 10.48
N ASP A 412 16.08 18.87 11.72
CA ASP A 412 15.59 20.05 12.43
C ASP A 412 14.05 20.17 12.46
N ALA A 413 13.32 19.05 12.62
CA ALA A 413 11.85 19.02 12.61
C ALA A 413 11.22 20.04 13.57
N ASP A 414 11.80 20.19 14.77
CA ASP A 414 11.38 21.20 15.76
C ASP A 414 11.61 22.64 15.27
N LEU A 415 12.68 22.88 14.50
CA LEU A 415 12.96 24.18 13.88
C LEU A 415 11.98 24.45 12.73
N ALA A 416 11.67 23.43 11.92
CA ALA A 416 10.68 23.51 10.84
C ALA A 416 9.28 23.82 11.41
N ALA A 417 8.89 23.14 12.49
CA ALA A 417 7.63 23.37 13.18
C ALA A 417 7.54 24.80 13.75
N ARG A 418 8.62 25.26 14.41
CA ARG A 418 8.71 26.65 14.88
C ARG A 418 8.62 27.67 13.75
N TYR A 419 9.34 27.44 12.64
CA TYR A 419 9.27 28.29 11.46
C TYR A 419 7.85 28.38 10.89
N ARG A 420 7.16 27.24 10.71
CA ARG A 420 5.76 27.20 10.23
C ARG A 420 4.84 27.98 11.17
N ALA A 421 4.94 27.76 12.49
CA ALA A 421 4.14 28.49 13.48
C ALA A 421 4.36 30.01 13.39
N ILE A 422 5.60 30.46 13.25
CA ILE A 422 5.92 31.90 13.07
C ILE A 422 5.27 32.43 11.78
N MET A 423 5.33 31.66 10.70
CA MET A 423 4.78 32.06 9.40
C MET A 423 3.25 32.11 9.40
N ASP A 424 2.58 31.25 10.18
CA ASP A 424 1.13 31.26 10.36
C ASP A 424 0.66 32.48 11.17
N GLU A 425 1.42 32.87 12.19
CA GLU A 425 1.09 33.99 13.09
C GLU A 425 1.65 35.35 12.62
N LYS A 426 2.42 35.38 11.52
CA LYS A 426 3.15 36.59 11.07
C LYS A 426 2.26 37.81 10.82
N ASP A 427 1.02 37.57 10.38
CA ASP A 427 0.09 38.63 10.01
C ASP A 427 -0.49 39.31 11.27
N ASP A 428 -0.43 38.66 12.43
CA ASP A 428 -0.84 39.21 13.72
C ASP A 428 0.25 40.10 14.34
N SER A 429 1.53 39.80 14.12
CA SER A 429 2.65 40.61 14.61
C SER A 429 3.96 40.41 13.83
N LEU A 430 4.18 41.25 12.81
CA LEU A 430 5.39 41.22 11.99
C LEU A 430 6.69 41.42 12.79
N LEU A 431 6.70 42.28 13.81
CA LEU A 431 7.90 42.53 14.61
C LEU A 431 8.28 41.33 15.47
N LEU A 432 7.28 40.61 15.99
CA LEU A 432 7.51 39.39 16.76
C LEU A 432 8.02 38.27 15.84
N ALA A 433 7.41 38.11 14.67
CA ALA A 433 7.84 37.13 13.68
C ALA A 433 9.30 37.36 13.23
N VAL A 434 9.69 38.61 12.97
CA VAL A 434 11.09 38.94 12.63
C VAL A 434 12.04 38.57 13.77
N ALA A 435 11.72 38.91 15.02
CA ALA A 435 12.57 38.57 16.16
C ALA A 435 12.72 37.04 16.35
N GLN A 436 11.62 36.29 16.19
CA GLN A 436 11.64 34.82 16.28
C GLN A 436 12.41 34.16 15.13
N LEU A 437 12.36 34.75 13.91
CA LEU A 437 13.19 34.29 12.79
C LEU A 437 14.67 34.62 13.01
N GLU A 438 15.00 35.77 13.60
CA GLU A 438 16.39 36.09 13.98
C GLU A 438 16.93 35.09 15.02
N ASP A 439 16.10 34.67 15.98
CA ASP A 439 16.45 33.62 16.94
C ASP A 439 16.71 32.27 16.26
N ILE A 440 15.87 31.87 15.29
CA ILE A 440 16.07 30.67 14.47
C ILE A 440 17.42 30.72 13.73
N VAL A 441 17.72 31.84 13.06
CA VAL A 441 18.99 32.02 12.32
C VAL A 441 20.21 31.96 13.27
N ALA A 442 20.09 32.53 14.46
CA ALA A 442 21.15 32.48 15.47
C ALA A 442 21.37 31.06 16.01
N GLU A 443 20.31 30.25 16.11
CA GLU A 443 20.37 28.86 16.54
C GLU A 443 21.01 27.96 15.47
N THR A 444 20.63 28.10 14.20
CA THR A 444 21.23 27.36 13.07
C THR A 444 22.69 27.73 12.81
N SER A 445 23.13 28.89 13.31
CA SER A 445 24.53 29.33 13.19
C SER A 445 25.45 28.68 14.24
N LYS A 446 24.91 27.90 15.19
CA LYS A 446 25.71 27.17 16.18
C LYS A 446 26.23 25.87 15.56
N ALA A 447 27.50 25.58 15.81
CA ALA A 447 28.12 24.36 15.31
C ALA A 447 27.43 23.11 15.85
N THR A 448 26.91 22.29 14.95
CA THR A 448 26.38 20.95 15.25
C THR A 448 27.51 19.93 15.33
N GLU A 449 27.25 18.75 15.90
CA GLU A 449 28.23 17.65 15.91
C GLU A 449 28.68 17.28 14.49
N GLU A 450 27.77 17.37 13.51
CA GLU A 450 28.09 17.14 12.08
C GLU A 450 29.01 18.23 11.50
N GLU A 451 28.82 19.49 11.89
CA GLU A 451 29.72 20.57 11.48
C GLU A 451 31.11 20.44 12.11
N GLU A 452 31.19 19.97 13.36
CA GLU A 452 32.46 19.69 14.02
C GLU A 452 33.18 18.49 13.37
N ALA A 453 32.45 17.43 13.02
CA ALA A 453 32.99 16.28 12.29
C ALA A 453 33.50 16.68 10.90
N ALA A 454 32.72 17.47 10.15
CA ALA A 454 33.11 18.02 8.85
C ALA A 454 34.34 18.94 8.96
N ARG A 455 34.43 19.75 10.04
CA ARG A 455 35.60 20.59 10.31
C ARG A 455 36.84 19.74 10.58
N ALA A 456 36.74 18.72 11.42
CA ALA A 456 37.85 17.82 11.73
C ALA A 456 38.36 17.11 10.45
N LEU A 457 37.46 16.68 9.57
CA LEU A 457 37.81 16.13 8.26
C LEU A 457 38.60 17.15 7.40
N ARG A 458 38.11 18.39 7.30
CA ARG A 458 38.81 19.47 6.57
C ARG A 458 40.21 19.74 7.15
N GLU A 459 40.34 19.75 8.46
CA GLU A 459 41.63 19.92 9.16
C GLU A 459 42.60 18.76 8.91
N SER A 460 42.08 17.55 8.70
CA SER A 460 42.86 16.37 8.31
C SER A 460 43.26 16.36 6.81
N GLY A 461 42.84 17.36 6.03
CA GLY A 461 43.15 17.48 4.60
C GLY A 461 42.13 16.82 3.67
N VAL A 462 40.99 16.35 4.19
CA VAL A 462 39.90 15.79 3.39
C VAL A 462 39.06 16.92 2.80
N THR A 463 38.74 16.83 1.50
CA THR A 463 37.84 17.79 0.86
C THR A 463 36.39 17.44 1.21
N VAL A 464 35.73 18.30 1.99
CA VAL A 464 34.32 18.14 2.37
C VAL A 464 33.46 19.17 1.67
N LYS A 465 32.49 18.72 0.87
CA LYS A 465 31.52 19.56 0.13
C LYS A 465 30.15 19.54 0.81
N PRO A 466 29.39 20.65 0.76
CA PRO A 466 28.00 20.64 1.21
C PRO A 466 27.14 19.79 0.26
N LEU A 467 26.16 19.09 0.84
CA LEU A 467 25.20 18.28 0.14
C LEU A 467 23.79 18.78 0.45
N TYR A 468 23.17 19.40 -0.54
CA TYR A 468 21.75 19.74 -0.57
C TYR A 468 21.04 18.64 -1.35
N CYS A 469 20.28 17.80 -0.66
CA CYS A 469 19.76 16.59 -1.26
C CYS A 469 18.39 16.26 -0.69
N GLU A 470 17.36 16.47 -1.50
CA GLU A 470 15.95 16.27 -1.10
C GLU A 470 15.50 14.79 -1.20
N ASN A 471 16.30 13.90 -1.82
CA ASN A 471 15.95 12.49 -1.96
C ASN A 471 17.15 11.55 -2.19
N VAL A 472 16.93 10.26 -1.94
CA VAL A 472 17.94 9.19 -2.10
C VAL A 472 18.54 9.12 -3.51
N PHE A 473 17.78 9.44 -4.56
CA PHE A 473 18.29 9.39 -5.92
C PHE A 473 19.37 10.46 -6.16
N ALA A 474 19.15 11.68 -5.67
CA ALA A 474 20.15 12.75 -5.72
C ALA A 474 21.42 12.37 -4.95
N ARG A 475 21.33 11.61 -3.85
CA ARG A 475 22.50 11.10 -3.12
C ARG A 475 23.34 10.16 -3.97
N TYR A 476 22.71 9.27 -4.76
CA TYR A 476 23.46 8.37 -5.63
C TYR A 476 24.17 9.09 -6.78
N LEU A 477 23.63 10.24 -7.23
CA LEU A 477 24.23 11.02 -8.30
C LEU A 477 25.55 11.69 -7.90
N THR A 478 25.88 11.79 -6.60
CA THR A 478 27.18 12.35 -6.18
C THR A 478 28.34 11.58 -6.80
N SER A 479 28.22 10.25 -6.87
CA SER A 479 29.19 9.34 -7.50
C SER A 479 29.42 9.57 -9.00
N VAL A 480 28.45 10.20 -9.67
CA VAL A 480 28.49 10.49 -11.11
C VAL A 480 29.09 11.87 -11.37
N VAL A 481 28.89 12.80 -10.44
CA VAL A 481 29.31 14.20 -10.58
C VAL A 481 30.70 14.42 -9.99
N GLU A 482 31.07 13.67 -8.95
CA GLU A 482 32.37 13.72 -8.31
C GLU A 482 33.24 12.54 -8.74
N SER A 483 34.39 12.86 -9.33
CA SER A 483 35.33 11.85 -9.83
C SER A 483 36.45 11.55 -8.83
N ASP A 484 36.67 12.42 -7.85
CA ASP A 484 37.68 12.22 -6.81
C ASP A 484 37.09 11.42 -5.63
N PRO A 485 37.46 10.14 -5.46
CA PRO A 485 36.91 9.28 -4.41
C PRO A 485 37.28 9.72 -3.00
N ALA A 486 38.25 10.63 -2.84
CA ALA A 486 38.62 11.18 -1.53
C ALA A 486 37.69 12.30 -1.04
N VAL A 487 36.82 12.83 -1.91
CA VAL A 487 35.84 13.85 -1.53
C VAL A 487 34.77 13.24 -0.62
N ARG A 488 34.35 13.99 0.40
CA ARG A 488 33.25 13.65 1.31
C ARG A 488 32.17 14.72 1.27
N TYR A 489 30.97 14.33 1.68
CA TYR A 489 29.82 15.21 1.70
C TYR A 489 29.31 15.42 3.12
N GLN A 490 28.93 16.66 3.42
CA GLN A 490 28.21 17.03 4.63
C GLN A 490 26.78 17.38 4.23
N ARG A 491 25.78 16.65 4.75
CA ARG A 491 24.38 17.02 4.54
C ARG A 491 24.12 18.38 5.18
N MET A 492 23.47 19.26 4.44
CA MET A 492 23.05 20.56 4.96
C MET A 492 21.61 20.48 5.45
N SER A 493 21.26 21.33 6.43
CA SER A 493 19.88 21.45 6.92
C SER A 493 18.92 21.80 5.79
N ASP A 494 17.71 21.23 5.85
CA ASP A 494 16.64 21.47 4.87
C ASP A 494 16.02 22.87 5.03
N ILE A 495 16.40 23.63 6.07
CA ILE A 495 15.93 25.00 6.36
C ILE A 495 16.97 26.07 5.95
N GLY A 496 18.21 25.66 5.65
CA GLY A 496 19.39 26.53 5.52
C GLY A 496 19.59 27.23 4.17
#